data_AF-A0A2P6M5M2-F1
#
_entry.id   AF-A0A2P6M5M2-F1
#
_cell.length_a   1.000
_cell.length_b   1.000
_cell.length_c   1.000
_cell.angle_alpha   90.00
_cell.angle_beta   90.00
_cell.angle_gamma   90.00
#
_symmetry.space_group_name_H-M   'P 1'
#
loop_
_entity.id
_entity.type
_entity.pdbx_description
1 polymer ?
#
loop_
_entity_poly.entity_id
_entity_poly.type
_entity_poly.pdbx_seq_one_letter_code
_entity_poly.pdbx_strand_id
1 'polypeptide(L)'
;MSQHDPKLHEDLSAWMDGELPPDQARFLERRLASDPALRAQLERWQLASAGLRGDDLRLMPGTLAEGIAAAVAAEARPARHRWPWAAGAV
;
A
#
# COMPACT_ATOMS: atom_id res chain seq x y z
N MET A 1 -1.04 -6.21 24.01
CA MET A 1 -2.38 -6.39 23.40
C MET A 1 -2.88 -5.01 23.03
N SER A 2 -2.51 -4.52 21.84
CA SER A 2 -2.92 -3.19 21.39
C SER A 2 -4.44 -3.15 21.29
N GLN A 3 -5.05 -2.04 21.72
CA GLN A 3 -6.50 -1.85 21.62
C GLN A 3 -6.91 -1.96 20.14
N HIS A 4 -7.66 -3.01 19.81
CA HIS A 4 -8.19 -3.20 18.47
C HIS A 4 -9.42 -2.32 18.34
N ASP A 5 -9.34 -1.27 17.52
CA ASP A 5 -10.52 -0.52 17.10
C ASP A 5 -11.24 -1.35 16.02
N PRO A 6 -12.40 -1.97 16.34
CA PRO A 6 -13.06 -2.89 15.42
C PRO A 6 -13.51 -2.19 14.14
N LYS A 7 -13.86 -0.91 14.20
CA LYS A 7 -14.26 -0.14 13.03
C LYS A 7 -13.08 0.11 12.10
N LEU A 8 -11.91 0.40 12.67
CA LEU A 8 -10.69 0.57 11.89
C LEU A 8 -10.30 -0.71 11.13
N HIS A 9 -10.50 -1.86 11.75
CA HIS A 9 -10.25 -3.16 11.12
C HIS A 9 -11.22 -3.46 9.98
N GLU A 10 -12.50 -3.13 10.17
CA GLU A 10 -13.51 -3.22 9.12
C GLU A 10 -13.16 -2.31 7.94
N ASP A 11 -12.79 -1.05 8.20
CA ASP A 11 -12.37 -0.10 7.17
C ASP A 11 -11.11 -0.57 6.43
N LEU A 12 -10.16 -1.18 7.16
CA LEU A 12 -8.96 -1.77 6.56
C LEU A 12 -9.30 -2.93 5.64
N SER A 13 -10.22 -3.81 6.02
CA SER A 13 -10.71 -4.89 5.16
C SER A 13 -11.41 -4.33 3.91
N ALA A 14 -12.37 -3.42 4.08
CA ALA A 14 -13.08 -2.80 2.97
C ALA A 14 -12.12 -2.07 2.01
N TRP A 15 -11.06 -1.45 2.52
CA TRP A 15 -10.03 -0.83 1.68
C TRP A 15 -9.20 -1.85 0.91
N MET A 16 -8.84 -2.98 1.53
CA MET A 16 -8.14 -4.08 0.85
C MET A 16 -8.96 -4.66 -0.30
N ASP A 17 -10.28 -4.77 -0.11
CA ASP A 17 -11.22 -5.28 -1.12
C ASP A 17 -11.62 -4.22 -2.16
N GLY A 18 -11.20 -2.95 -1.97
CA GLY A 18 -11.54 -1.83 -2.87
C GLY A 18 -12.98 -1.32 -2.71
N GLU A 19 -13.68 -1.74 -1.66
CA GLU A 19 -15.07 -1.38 -1.35
C GLU A 19 -15.18 -0.11 -0.50
N LEU A 20 -14.06 0.38 0.05
CA LEU A 20 -14.07 1.59 0.88
C LEU A 20 -14.25 2.87 0.03
N PRO A 21 -15.18 3.77 0.39
CA PRO A 21 -15.41 5.01 -0.37
C PRO A 21 -14.13 5.87 -0.50
N PRO A 22 -13.92 6.57 -1.64
CA PRO A 22 -12.65 7.25 -1.94
C PRO A 22 -12.18 8.25 -0.89
N ASP A 23 -13.10 9.00 -0.27
CA ASP A 23 -12.75 9.98 0.76
C ASP A 23 -12.30 9.32 2.07
N GLN A 24 -12.91 8.19 2.41
CA GLN A 24 -12.51 7.37 3.56
C GLN A 24 -11.18 6.66 3.30
N ALA A 25 -10.99 6.13 2.08
CA ALA A 25 -9.73 5.53 1.64
C ALA A 25 -8.55 6.50 1.79
N ARG A 26 -8.70 7.75 1.33
CA ARG A 26 -7.66 8.79 1.49
C ARG A 26 -7.30 9.07 2.95
N PHE A 27 -8.29 9.03 3.85
CA PHE A 27 -8.03 9.21 5.28
C PHE A 27 -7.28 8.00 5.86
N LEU A 28 -7.70 6.79 5.50
CA LEU A 28 -7.06 5.56 5.93
C LEU A 28 -5.61 5.46 5.42
N GLU A 29 -5.35 5.83 4.17
CA GLU A 29 -3.99 5.86 3.57
C GLU A 29 -3.07 6.83 4.33
N ARG A 30 -3.57 8.02 4.69
CA ARG A 30 -2.82 8.96 5.53
C ARG A 30 -2.50 8.36 6.90
N ARG A 31 -3.45 7.62 7.49
CA ARG A 31 -3.23 6.94 8.77
C ARG A 31 -2.21 5.81 8.64
N LEU A 32 -2.31 4.97 7.61
CA LEU A 32 -1.35 3.91 7.29
C LEU A 32 0.07 4.46 7.13
N ALA A 33 0.23 5.61 6.49
CA ALA A 33 1.53 6.26 6.37
C ALA A 33 2.14 6.65 7.73
N SER A 34 1.30 7.07 8.69
CA SER A 34 1.74 7.52 10.02
C SER A 34 1.83 6.42 11.09
N ASP A 35 1.08 5.33 10.93
CA ASP A 35 0.89 4.30 11.97
C ASP A 35 1.60 3.00 11.60
N PRO A 36 2.81 2.74 12.16
CA PRO A 36 3.54 1.49 11.90
C PRO A 36 2.83 0.25 12.43
N ALA A 37 2.04 0.35 13.51
CA ALA A 37 1.33 -0.80 14.06
C ALA A 37 0.19 -1.25 13.15
N LEU A 38 -0.51 -0.28 12.53
CA LEU A 38 -1.54 -0.55 11.53
C LEU A 38 -0.95 -1.19 10.28
N ARG A 39 0.21 -0.72 9.80
CA ARG A 39 0.94 -1.35 8.68
C ARG A 39 1.33 -2.79 8.99
N ALA A 40 1.84 -3.06 10.19
CA ALA A 40 2.17 -4.43 10.60
C ALA A 40 0.92 -5.33 10.67
N GLN A 41 -0.25 -4.79 11.02
CA GLN A 41 -1.51 -5.55 10.99
C GLN A 41 -1.94 -5.88 9.56
N LEU A 42 -1.85 -4.91 8.65
CA LEU A 42 -2.10 -5.11 7.22
C LEU A 42 -1.18 -6.18 6.63
N GLU A 43 0.12 -6.13 6.93
CA GLU A 43 1.09 -7.14 6.49
C GLU A 43 0.71 -8.55 6.93
N ARG A 44 0.36 -8.73 8.21
CA ARG A 44 -0.09 -10.03 8.73
C ARG A 44 -1.33 -10.55 8.01
N TRP A 45 -2.29 -9.69 7.70
CA TRP A 45 -3.50 -10.08 6.97
C TRP A 45 -3.21 -10.45 5.51
N GLN A 46 -2.33 -9.71 4.83
CA GLN A 46 -1.93 -10.07 3.46
C GLN A 46 -1.22 -11.42 3.42
N LEU A 47 -0.33 -11.71 4.38
CA LEU A 47 0.33 -13.03 4.49
C LEU A 47 -0.67 -14.16 4.73
N ALA A 48 -1.62 -13.98 5.66
CA ALA A 48 -2.67 -14.97 5.89
C ALA A 48 -3.53 -15.19 4.64
N SER A 49 -3.90 -14.10 3.96
CA SER A 49 -4.71 -14.13 2.74
C SER A 49 -4.03 -14.87 1.58
N ALA A 50 -2.74 -14.62 1.37
CA ALA A 50 -1.92 -15.33 0.39
C ALA A 50 -1.82 -16.83 0.71
N GLY A 51 -1.63 -17.19 1.98
CA GLY A 51 -1.66 -18.59 2.42
C GLY A 51 -3.01 -19.28 2.14
N LEU A 52 -4.12 -18.59 2.35
CA LEU A 52 -5.47 -19.11 2.07
C LEU A 52 -5.75 -19.29 0.57
N ARG A 53 -5.15 -18.45 -0.29
CA ARG A 53 -5.24 -18.58 -1.76
C ARG A 53 -4.32 -19.66 -2.33
N GLY A 54 -3.39 -20.19 -1.54
CA GLY A 54 -2.37 -21.12 -2.01
C GLY A 54 -1.28 -20.42 -2.83
N ASP A 55 -1.09 -19.12 -2.63
CA ASP A 55 -0.01 -18.37 -3.27
C ASP A 55 1.34 -18.86 -2.72
N ASP A 56 2.35 -19.00 -3.58
CA ASP A 56 3.70 -19.37 -3.16
C ASP A 56 4.31 -18.25 -2.31
N LEU A 57 4.37 -18.48 -1.00
CA LEU A 57 4.95 -17.53 -0.05
C LEU A 57 6.45 -17.71 0.07
N ARG A 58 7.20 -16.69 -0.36
CA ARG A 58 8.64 -16.59 -0.10
C ARG A 58 8.89 -15.50 0.95
N LEU A 59 9.45 -15.90 2.10
CA LEU A 59 9.84 -14.95 3.13
C LEU A 59 10.91 -14.00 2.61
N MET A 60 10.61 -12.70 2.67
CA MET A 60 11.55 -11.64 2.34
C MET A 60 12.26 -11.13 3.60
N PRO A 61 13.44 -10.51 3.46
CA PRO A 61 14.07 -9.81 4.58
C PRO A 61 13.12 -8.75 5.13
N GLY A 62 13.02 -8.63 6.46
CA GLY A 62 12.12 -7.65 7.10
C GLY A 62 12.41 -6.19 6.75
N THR A 63 13.59 -5.91 6.19
CA THR A 63 14.01 -4.59 5.71
C THR A 63 13.55 -4.27 4.29
N LEU A 64 12.95 -5.24 3.57
CA LEU A 64 12.60 -5.06 2.16
C LEU A 64 11.63 -3.90 1.95
N ALA A 65 10.58 -3.81 2.78
CA ALA A 65 9.58 -2.75 2.67
C ALA A 65 10.20 -1.34 2.84
N GLU A 66 11.11 -1.18 3.81
CA GLU A 66 11.84 0.06 4.05
C GLU A 66 12.79 0.38 2.88
N GLY A 67 13.49 -0.62 2.35
CA GLY A 67 14.38 -0.48 1.20
C GLY A 67 13.64 -0.03 -0.07
N ILE A 68 12.47 -0.63 -0.34
CA ILE A 68 11.62 -0.22 -1.46
C ILE A 68 11.10 1.21 -1.23
N ALA A 69 10.61 1.54 -0.04
CA ALA A 69 10.11 2.88 0.27
C ALA A 69 11.21 3.94 0.08
N ALA A 70 12.43 3.65 0.54
CA ALA A 70 13.58 4.53 0.35
C ALA A 70 13.96 4.70 -1.13
N ALA A 71 13.97 3.60 -1.90
CA ALA A 71 14.26 3.64 -3.33
C ALA A 71 13.21 4.47 -4.10
N VAL A 72 11.92 4.28 -3.82
CA VAL A 72 10.82 5.05 -4.42
C VAL A 72 10.89 6.53 -4.03
N ALA A 73 11.23 6.85 -2.78
CA ALA A 73 11.41 8.23 -2.36
C ALA A 73 12.63 8.92 -3.02
N ALA A 74 13.69 8.15 -3.30
CA ALA A 74 14.88 8.64 -4.00
C ALA A 74 14.64 8.82 -5.50
N GLU A 75 13.71 8.08 -6.09
CA GLU A 75 13.28 8.22 -7.47
C GLU A 75 12.44 9.50 -7.64
N ALA A 76 13.11 10.64 -7.76
CA ALA A 76 12.48 11.90 -8.10
C ALA A 76 11.60 11.72 -9.36
N ARG A 77 10.35 12.20 -9.27
CA ARG A 77 9.28 12.07 -10.28
C ARG A 77 9.84 11.99 -11.70
N PRO A 78 9.57 10.91 -12.47
CA PRO A 78 10.19 10.74 -13.78
C PRO A 78 9.97 12.01 -14.59
N ALA A 79 11.07 12.59 -15.07
CA ALA A 79 11.03 13.73 -15.97
C ALA A 79 10.07 13.33 -17.08
N ARG A 80 8.98 14.10 -17.23
CA ARG A 80 7.95 13.86 -18.22
C ARG A 80 8.67 13.69 -19.56
N HIS A 81 8.74 12.46 -20.06
CA HIS A 81 9.41 12.21 -21.32
C HIS A 81 8.57 12.97 -22.36
N ARG A 82 9.05 14.15 -22.79
CA ARG A 82 8.40 14.92 -23.86
C ARG A 82 8.72 14.17 -25.14
N TRP A 83 7.77 13.36 -25.58
CA TRP A 83 7.88 12.69 -26.87
C TRP A 83 7.88 13.78 -27.95
N PRO A 84 8.97 13.90 -28.75
CA PRO A 84 9.16 15.04 -29.64
C PRO A 84 8.19 15.07 -30.84
N TRP A 85 7.41 14.01 -31.07
CA TRP A 85 6.45 13.93 -32.17
C TRP A 85 5.02 14.37 -31.81
N ALA A 86 4.71 14.65 -30.54
CA ALA A 86 3.38 15.10 -30.14
C ALA A 86 3.05 16.55 -30.53
N ALA A 87 3.98 17.26 -31.19
CA ALA A 87 3.80 18.64 -31.67
C ALA A 87 3.48 18.74 -33.17
N GLY A 88 3.01 17.65 -33.79
CA GLY A 88 2.68 17.62 -35.22
C GLY A 88 1.42 16.81 -35.51
N ALA A 89 0.26 17.35 -35.17
CA ALA A 89 -1.00 17.00 -35.82
C ALA A 89 -1.73 18.31 -36.13
N VAL A 90 -1.93 18.52 -37.43
CA VAL A 90 -2.49 19.69 -38.12
C VAL A 90 -3.95 19.92 -37.76
#